data_AF-A0A0R3LR71-F1
#
_entry.id   AF-A0A0R3LR71-F1
#
_cell.length_a   1.000
_cell.length_b   1.000
_cell.length_c   1.000
_cell.angle_alpha   90.00
_cell.angle_beta   90.00
_cell.angle_gamma   90.00
#
_symmetry.space_group_name_H-M   'P 1'
#
loop_
_entity.id
_entity.type
_entity.pdbx_description
1 polymer ?
#
loop_
_entity_poly.entity_id
_entity_poly.type
_entity_poly.pdbx_seq_one_letter_code
_entity_poly.pdbx_strand_id
1 'polypeptide(L)'
;MRNAAIPVVVGIALASGIAWAQGAEDPAAQLRDCGPMEGSERPECPDKASPTAAPVQQSVSKGDSWILSQTTSPVDYSPVATATTLSQDGAIESAMKLSVRCRKGQTELVVAGPGISGRGNDYAISYRINDGQPVQIAAAPPASGAGVAFGGDVIRLLQSLPDAGSLSVHLAHRTGAAVDGTFSLGGWEAVRTKMIVACKWSHPAAKPNG
;
A
#
# COMPACT_ATOMS: atom_id res chain seq x y z
N MET A 1 -48.58 -43.70 -10.52
CA MET A 1 -48.99 -45.01 -9.92
C MET A 1 -47.74 -45.88 -9.90
N ARG A 2 -47.32 -46.60 -8.86
CA ARG A 2 -47.68 -46.76 -7.46
C ARG A 2 -46.52 -47.59 -6.87
N ASN A 3 -46.18 -47.32 -5.61
CA ASN A 3 -45.09 -47.84 -4.78
C ASN A 3 -44.76 -49.35 -4.89
N ALA A 4 -43.51 -49.70 -4.55
CA ALA A 4 -43.20 -50.88 -3.74
C ALA A 4 -41.90 -50.65 -2.94
N ALA A 5 -41.86 -51.20 -1.72
CA ALA A 5 -40.95 -50.89 -0.63
C ALA A 5 -40.11 -52.13 -0.21
N ILE A 6 -38.86 -51.88 0.24
CA ILE A 6 -38.13 -52.46 1.42
C ILE A 6 -37.85 -54.01 1.41
N PRO A 7 -36.61 -54.49 1.70
CA PRO A 7 -36.09 -54.59 3.07
C PRO A 7 -34.59 -54.34 3.35
N VAL A 8 -34.38 -54.21 4.66
CA VAL A 8 -33.21 -53.84 5.48
C VAL A 8 -32.19 -54.98 5.60
N VAL A 9 -30.89 -54.65 5.68
CA VAL A 9 -29.92 -55.42 6.49
C VAL A 9 -29.10 -54.45 7.35
N VAL A 10 -29.10 -54.75 8.65
CA VAL A 10 -28.37 -54.09 9.73
C VAL A 10 -26.95 -54.65 9.79
N GLY A 11 -25.95 -53.77 9.89
CA GLY A 11 -24.59 -54.12 10.27
C GLY A 11 -24.04 -53.09 11.25
N ILE A 12 -24.13 -53.40 12.54
CA ILE A 12 -23.50 -52.63 13.62
C ILE A 12 -22.09 -53.20 13.82
N ALA A 13 -21.06 -52.39 13.64
CA ALA A 13 -19.71 -52.65 14.15
C ALA A 13 -19.33 -51.52 15.12
N LEU A 14 -19.21 -51.86 16.39
CA LEU A 14 -18.79 -50.99 17.48
C LEU A 14 -17.28 -51.15 17.76
N ALA A 15 -16.73 -50.04 18.28
CA ALA A 15 -15.41 -49.87 18.91
C ALA A 15 -14.20 -49.87 17.95
N SER A 16 -13.28 -48.91 18.01
CA SER A 16 -12.69 -48.30 19.20
C SER A 16 -12.14 -46.91 18.88
N GLY A 17 -12.27 -45.98 19.82
CA GLY A 17 -11.76 -44.63 19.69
C GLY A 17 -10.24 -44.54 19.63
N ILE A 18 -9.77 -43.60 18.82
CA ILE A 18 -8.62 -42.76 19.10
C ILE A 18 -8.95 -41.40 18.50
N ALA A 19 -9.53 -40.55 19.34
CA ALA A 19 -9.57 -39.11 19.09
C ALA A 19 -8.12 -38.62 19.16
N TRP A 20 -7.49 -38.39 18.01
CA TRP A 20 -6.28 -37.58 17.96
C TRP A 20 -6.71 -36.13 18.06
N ALA A 21 -6.93 -35.68 19.29
CA ALA A 21 -6.70 -34.28 19.61
C ALA A 21 -5.22 -34.04 19.33
N GLN A 22 -4.92 -33.44 18.17
CA GLN A 22 -3.60 -32.83 17.98
C GLN A 22 -3.56 -31.68 18.99
N GLY A 23 -2.94 -31.97 20.13
CA GLY A 23 -2.61 -30.98 21.13
C GLY A 23 -1.91 -29.84 20.41
N ALA A 24 -2.40 -28.63 20.64
CA ALA A 24 -1.62 -27.44 20.39
C ALA A 24 -0.30 -27.63 21.16
N GLU A 25 0.76 -27.99 20.44
CA GLU A 25 2.12 -27.83 20.94
C GLU A 25 2.25 -26.35 21.27
N ASP A 26 2.31 -26.07 22.57
CA ASP A 26 2.50 -24.74 23.11
C ASP A 26 3.86 -24.22 22.63
N PRO A 27 3.92 -23.24 21.71
CA PRO A 27 5.18 -22.72 21.20
C PRO A 27 6.00 -22.00 22.28
N ALA A 28 5.41 -21.72 23.46
CA ALA A 28 6.13 -21.18 24.60
C ALA A 28 6.90 -22.25 25.39
N ALA A 29 6.61 -23.54 25.21
CA ALA A 29 7.35 -24.62 25.87
C ALA A 29 8.78 -24.78 25.29
N GLN A 30 8.98 -24.55 23.98
CA GLN A 30 10.32 -24.56 23.38
C GLN A 30 11.21 -23.37 23.79
N LEU A 31 10.62 -22.31 24.36
CA LEU A 31 11.35 -21.11 24.78
C LEU A 31 11.94 -21.20 26.21
N ARG A 32 11.61 -22.26 26.97
CA ARG A 32 12.03 -22.41 28.37
C ARG A 32 13.41 -23.05 28.53
N ASP A 33 14.01 -23.57 27.46
CA ASP A 33 15.25 -24.38 27.53
C ASP A 33 16.54 -23.57 27.31
N CYS A 34 16.44 -22.26 27.08
CA CYS A 34 17.61 -21.37 26.98
C CYS A 34 17.85 -20.61 28.30
N GLY A 35 18.06 -21.34 29.40
CA GLY A 35 18.62 -20.79 30.63
C GLY A 35 20.16 -20.78 30.57
N PRO A 36 20.87 -19.81 31.17
CA PRO A 36 22.32 -19.78 31.12
C PRO A 36 22.90 -20.82 32.09
N MET A 37 23.57 -21.85 31.57
CA MET A 37 24.55 -22.60 32.35
C MET A 37 25.97 -22.18 31.94
N GLU A 38 26.76 -21.88 32.96
CA GLU A 38 28.16 -21.55 32.90
C GLU A 38 28.98 -22.84 32.71
N GLY A 39 29.84 -22.87 31.68
CA GLY A 39 30.85 -23.91 31.51
C GLY A 39 30.76 -24.67 30.20
N SER A 40 31.65 -24.28 29.27
CA SER A 40 32.17 -25.02 28.09
C SER A 40 31.19 -25.69 27.11
N GLU A 41 31.39 -25.35 25.84
CA GLU A 41 30.62 -25.76 24.64
C GLU A 41 29.27 -25.06 24.43
N ARG A 42 29.32 -24.02 23.58
CA ARG A 42 28.21 -23.18 23.12
C ARG A 42 27.57 -23.82 21.88
N PRO A 43 26.37 -24.42 21.96
CA PRO A 43 25.57 -24.62 20.76
C PRO A 43 24.95 -23.28 20.34
N GLU A 44 25.07 -22.96 19.05
CA GLU A 44 24.48 -21.76 18.44
C GLU A 44 22.96 -21.76 18.56
N CYS A 45 22.41 -20.74 19.22
CA CYS A 45 20.99 -20.39 19.08
C CYS A 45 20.80 -19.71 17.72
N PRO A 46 19.88 -20.17 16.86
CA PRO A 46 19.55 -19.44 15.64
C PRO A 46 18.87 -18.12 15.98
N ASP A 47 19.57 -17.01 15.75
CA ASP A 47 19.04 -15.63 15.79
C ASP A 47 17.98 -15.42 14.70
N LYS A 48 16.77 -15.96 14.88
CA LYS A 48 15.66 -15.62 13.97
C LYS A 48 14.28 -15.78 14.61
N ALA A 49 13.98 -14.92 15.57
CA ALA A 49 12.60 -14.58 15.91
C ALA A 49 12.48 -13.11 16.33
N SER A 50 12.81 -12.19 15.42
CA SER A 50 12.17 -10.89 15.41
C SER A 50 10.95 -10.97 14.49
N PRO A 51 9.72 -10.70 14.94
CA PRO A 51 8.60 -10.49 14.03
C PRO A 51 8.77 -9.12 13.36
N THR A 52 9.70 -9.02 12.42
CA THR A 52 9.61 -8.01 11.37
C THR A 52 8.48 -8.47 10.46
N ALA A 53 7.28 -7.95 10.67
CA ALA A 53 6.22 -8.07 9.68
C ALA A 53 6.75 -7.43 8.39
N ALA A 54 7.10 -8.28 7.41
CA ALA A 54 7.50 -7.81 6.10
C ALA A 54 6.35 -6.95 5.53
N PRO A 55 6.65 -5.82 4.87
CA PRO A 55 5.62 -5.00 4.26
C PRO A 55 4.84 -5.86 3.26
N VAL A 56 3.51 -5.94 3.44
CA VAL A 56 2.63 -6.56 2.45
C VAL A 56 2.59 -5.61 1.25
N GLN A 57 3.40 -5.90 0.25
CA GLN A 57 3.39 -5.23 -1.04
C GLN A 57 2.42 -5.97 -1.96
N GLN A 58 1.34 -5.32 -2.34
CA GLN A 58 0.34 -5.88 -3.23
C GLN A 58 0.26 -5.02 -4.47
N SER A 59 0.44 -5.65 -5.64
CA SER A 59 -0.07 -5.08 -6.87
C SER A 59 -1.60 -5.06 -6.79
N VAL A 60 -2.20 -3.98 -7.26
CA VAL A 60 -3.63 -3.75 -7.08
C VAL A 60 -4.46 -4.70 -7.94
N SER A 61 -3.94 -5.13 -9.10
CA SER A 61 -4.38 -6.28 -9.89
C SER A 61 -3.40 -6.59 -11.03
N LYS A 62 -3.60 -7.73 -11.73
CA LYS A 62 -2.80 -8.12 -12.90
C LYS A 62 -3.07 -7.16 -14.07
N GLY A 63 -2.14 -6.24 -14.31
CA GLY A 63 -2.26 -5.20 -15.35
C GLY A 63 -2.23 -3.76 -14.81
N ASP A 64 -2.38 -3.59 -13.48
CA ASP A 64 -2.33 -2.28 -12.85
C ASP A 64 -0.89 -1.89 -12.49
N SER A 65 -0.50 -0.67 -12.86
CA SER A 65 0.83 -0.11 -12.58
C SER A 65 1.03 0.32 -11.12
N TRP A 66 -0.04 0.26 -10.31
CA TRP A 66 -0.02 0.70 -8.92
C TRP A 66 0.46 -0.40 -7.97
N ILE A 67 1.42 -0.02 -7.14
CA ILE A 67 1.94 -0.80 -6.03
C ILE A 67 1.42 -0.16 -4.75
N LEU A 68 0.64 -0.92 -3.98
CA LEU A 68 0.14 -0.51 -2.66
C LEU A 68 0.92 -1.23 -1.56
N SER A 69 1.35 -0.47 -0.56
CA SER A 69 1.96 -0.99 0.66
C SER A 69 1.26 -0.39 1.87
N GLN A 70 0.83 -1.26 2.79
CA GLN A 70 0.23 -0.89 4.06
C GLN A 70 1.08 -1.46 5.19
N THR A 71 1.47 -0.58 6.10
CA THR A 71 2.36 -0.90 7.21
C THR A 71 1.94 -0.12 8.45
N THR A 72 2.57 -0.45 9.58
CA THR A 72 2.38 0.26 10.84
C THR A 72 3.74 0.83 11.25
N SER A 73 3.79 2.11 11.64
CA SER A 73 5.04 2.75 12.02
C SER A 73 5.62 2.08 13.28
N PRO A 74 6.89 1.67 13.28
CA PRO A 74 7.47 0.96 14.42
C PRO A 74 7.68 1.85 15.66
N VAL A 75 7.66 3.18 15.49
CA VAL A 75 7.93 4.14 16.56
C VAL A 75 6.67 4.47 17.36
N ASP A 76 5.54 4.62 16.68
CA ASP A 76 4.30 5.13 17.30
C ASP A 76 3.06 4.34 16.91
N TYR A 77 3.24 3.19 16.25
CA TYR A 77 2.18 2.28 15.83
C TYR A 77 1.07 2.93 15.00
N SER A 78 1.33 4.09 14.39
CA SER A 78 0.38 4.73 13.48
C SER A 78 0.31 4.00 12.14
N PRO A 79 -0.87 3.89 11.52
CA PRO A 79 -1.00 3.30 10.19
C PRO A 79 -0.27 4.16 9.16
N VAL A 80 0.42 3.48 8.23
CA VAL A 80 1.14 4.07 7.10
C VAL A 80 0.71 3.35 5.84
N ALA A 81 0.12 4.07 4.90
CA ALA A 81 -0.17 3.54 3.57
C ALA A 81 0.58 4.34 2.51
N THR A 82 1.12 3.61 1.53
CA THR A 82 1.80 4.20 0.38
C THR A 82 1.29 3.51 -0.88
N ALA A 83 0.79 4.30 -1.83
CA ALA A 83 0.50 3.86 -3.18
C ALA A 83 1.51 4.50 -4.13
N THR A 84 2.00 3.75 -5.11
CA THR A 84 3.02 4.26 -6.03
C THR A 84 2.81 3.72 -7.43
N THR A 85 3.02 4.58 -8.42
CA THR A 85 3.10 4.21 -9.84
C THR A 85 4.28 4.90 -10.50
N LEU A 86 4.71 4.38 -11.65
CA LEU A 86 5.80 4.94 -12.46
C LEU A 86 5.24 5.69 -13.66
N SER A 87 5.98 6.68 -14.15
CA SER A 87 5.65 7.36 -15.40
C SER A 87 5.77 6.38 -16.58
N GLN A 88 4.93 6.58 -17.58
CA GLN A 88 4.95 5.82 -18.83
C GLN A 88 5.97 6.38 -19.83
N ASP A 89 6.45 7.60 -19.58
CA ASP A 89 7.38 8.29 -20.46
C ASP A 89 8.80 7.78 -20.19
N GLY A 90 9.37 7.03 -21.14
CA GLY A 90 10.78 6.61 -21.13
C GLY A 90 11.07 5.22 -20.54
N ALA A 91 12.36 4.92 -20.36
CA ALA A 91 12.82 3.67 -19.77
C ALA A 91 12.57 3.65 -18.24
N ILE A 92 12.40 2.46 -17.65
CA ILE A 92 12.12 2.29 -16.21
C ILE A 92 13.16 3.01 -15.33
N GLU A 93 14.43 2.99 -15.70
CA GLU A 93 15.50 3.65 -14.93
C GLU A 93 15.42 5.18 -14.93
N SER A 94 14.80 5.74 -15.97
CA SER A 94 14.55 7.18 -16.11
C SER A 94 13.15 7.57 -15.65
N ALA A 95 12.32 6.60 -15.25
CA ALA A 95 10.92 6.83 -14.94
C ALA A 95 10.79 7.66 -13.66
N MET A 96 9.89 8.64 -13.71
CA MET A 96 9.43 9.34 -12.53
C MET A 96 8.48 8.44 -11.75
N LYS A 97 8.35 8.73 -10.46
CA LYS A 97 7.53 8.01 -9.51
C LYS A 97 6.51 8.97 -8.92
N LEU A 98 5.24 8.61 -9.04
CA LEU A 98 4.14 9.27 -8.36
C LEU A 98 3.78 8.44 -7.13
N SER A 99 3.86 9.05 -5.95
CA SER A 99 3.56 8.38 -4.69
C SER A 99 2.50 9.13 -3.90
N VAL A 100 1.46 8.42 -3.49
CA VAL A 100 0.52 8.88 -2.48
C VAL A 100 0.92 8.24 -1.17
N ARG A 101 1.18 9.05 -0.15
CA ARG A 101 1.56 8.55 1.18
C ARG A 101 0.67 9.16 2.23
N CYS A 102 0.25 8.35 3.20
CA CYS A 102 -0.36 8.87 4.41
C CYS A 102 0.30 8.30 5.66
N ARG A 103 0.45 9.17 6.65
CA ARG A 103 0.97 8.84 7.98
C ARG A 103 0.35 9.80 8.99
N LYS A 104 -0.15 9.27 10.11
CA LYS A 104 -0.80 10.09 11.16
C LYS A 104 -1.93 11.00 10.63
N GLY A 105 -2.68 10.53 9.62
CA GLY A 105 -3.75 11.32 9.00
C GLY A 105 -3.28 12.42 8.05
N GLN A 106 -1.98 12.73 7.99
CA GLN A 106 -1.44 13.61 6.97
C GLN A 106 -1.27 12.81 5.66
N THR A 107 -1.79 13.36 4.57
CA THR A 107 -1.68 12.77 3.24
C THR A 107 -0.89 13.69 2.33
N GLU A 108 0.03 13.11 1.57
CA GLU A 108 0.86 13.82 0.60
C GLU A 108 0.83 13.09 -0.74
N LEU A 109 0.90 13.87 -1.82
CA LEU A 109 1.09 13.42 -3.18
C LEU A 109 2.44 13.95 -3.64
N VAL A 110 3.36 13.05 -3.97
CA VAL A 110 4.77 13.38 -4.23
C VAL A 110 5.19 12.83 -5.59
N VAL A 111 5.92 13.65 -6.34
CA VAL A 111 6.61 13.24 -7.56
C VAL A 111 8.11 13.24 -7.30
N ALA A 112 8.76 12.12 -7.58
CA ALA A 112 10.20 11.92 -7.40
C ALA A 112 10.78 11.18 -8.61
N GLY A 113 12.06 11.34 -8.88
CA GLY A 113 12.71 10.65 -10.00
C GLY A 113 13.96 11.36 -10.48
N PRO A 114 14.63 10.81 -11.51
CA PRO A 114 15.77 11.45 -12.15
C PRO A 114 15.44 12.86 -12.65
N GLY A 115 16.38 13.79 -12.55
CA GLY A 115 16.19 15.19 -12.94
C GLY A 115 15.44 16.05 -11.92
N ILE A 116 14.86 15.47 -10.86
CA ILE A 116 14.28 16.20 -9.74
C ILE A 116 15.31 16.31 -8.62
N SER A 117 15.75 17.52 -8.32
CA SER A 117 16.77 17.80 -7.31
C SER A 117 16.51 19.14 -6.60
N GLY A 118 17.18 19.39 -5.47
CA GLY A 118 16.93 20.60 -4.70
C GLY A 118 15.70 20.51 -3.80
N ARG A 119 15.18 21.65 -3.34
CA ARG A 119 14.03 21.68 -2.43
C ARG A 119 12.73 21.71 -3.23
N GLY A 120 11.71 21.00 -2.75
CA GLY A 120 10.42 20.92 -3.45
C GLY A 120 9.78 22.30 -3.74
N ASN A 121 10.02 23.31 -2.89
CA ASN A 121 9.50 24.66 -3.10
C ASN A 121 10.18 25.42 -4.25
N ASP A 122 11.29 24.93 -4.81
CA ASP A 122 11.96 25.49 -5.99
C ASP A 122 11.30 25.12 -7.32
N TYR A 123 10.20 24.36 -7.25
CA TYR A 123 9.41 23.95 -8.39
C TYR A 123 8.05 24.65 -8.43
N ALA A 124 7.54 24.88 -9.63
CA ALA A 124 6.12 25.08 -9.90
C ALA A 124 5.53 23.80 -10.47
N ILE A 125 4.36 23.39 -9.98
CA ILE A 125 3.66 22.20 -10.45
C ILE A 125 2.50 22.65 -11.33
N SER A 126 2.41 22.11 -12.54
CA SER A 126 1.16 22.06 -13.28
C SER A 126 0.81 20.60 -13.57
N TYR A 127 -0.47 20.27 -13.47
CA TYR A 127 -0.96 18.94 -13.76
C TYR A 127 -2.18 18.98 -14.67
N ARG A 128 -2.39 17.91 -15.41
CA ARG A 128 -3.56 17.72 -16.25
C ARG A 128 -4.08 16.31 -16.07
N ILE A 129 -5.39 16.19 -15.89
CA ILE A 129 -6.09 14.90 -15.86
C ILE A 129 -6.63 14.65 -17.27
N ASN A 130 -6.24 13.52 -17.87
CA ASN A 130 -6.55 13.18 -19.26
C ASN A 130 -6.23 14.35 -20.21
N ASP A 131 -7.16 14.71 -21.09
CA ASP A 131 -7.06 15.84 -22.02
C ASP A 131 -7.67 17.14 -21.47
N GLY A 132 -7.82 17.24 -20.14
CA GLY A 132 -8.38 18.43 -19.48
C GLY A 132 -7.50 19.67 -19.61
N GLN A 133 -7.93 20.77 -18.99
CA GLN A 133 -7.06 21.95 -18.90
C GLN A 133 -5.95 21.74 -17.86
N PRO A 134 -4.70 22.16 -18.14
CA PRO A 134 -3.65 22.18 -17.12
C PRO A 134 -4.04 23.09 -15.95
N VAL A 135 -3.89 22.58 -14.73
CA VAL A 135 -4.13 23.30 -13.49
C VAL A 135 -2.78 23.50 -12.80
N GLN A 136 -2.47 24.75 -12.45
CA GLN A 136 -1.27 25.07 -11.69
C GLN A 136 -1.56 25.01 -10.19
N ILE A 137 -0.64 24.40 -9.44
CA ILE A 137 -0.72 24.29 -7.99
C ILE A 137 0.62 24.62 -7.35
N ALA A 138 0.58 25.07 -6.10
CA ALA A 138 1.79 25.31 -5.34
C ALA A 138 2.56 24.00 -5.12
N ALA A 139 3.88 24.05 -5.18
CA ALA A 139 4.74 22.97 -4.69
C ALA A 139 4.94 23.10 -3.18
N ALA A 140 5.12 21.96 -2.51
CA ALA A 140 5.46 21.87 -1.10
C ALA A 140 6.69 20.97 -0.90
N PRO A 141 7.46 21.18 0.18
CA PRO A 141 8.44 20.21 0.63
C PRO A 141 7.74 18.91 1.08
N PRO A 142 8.12 17.73 0.59
CA PRO A 142 7.53 16.48 1.04
C PRO A 142 8.03 16.10 2.45
N ALA A 143 7.16 15.56 3.31
CA ALA A 143 7.57 15.04 4.62
C ALA A 143 8.44 13.78 4.51
N SER A 144 8.47 13.11 3.35
CA SER A 144 9.44 12.04 3.04
C SER A 144 10.87 12.54 2.82
N GLY A 145 11.08 13.85 2.60
CA GLY A 145 12.38 14.46 2.34
C GLY A 145 12.90 14.32 0.91
N ALA A 146 12.22 13.59 0.02
CA ALA A 146 12.64 13.40 -1.37
C ALA A 146 11.51 13.69 -2.37
N GLY A 147 11.84 14.41 -3.44
CA GLY A 147 10.91 14.79 -4.51
C GLY A 147 10.20 16.14 -4.27
N VAL A 148 9.11 16.34 -4.99
CA VAL A 148 8.27 17.54 -4.94
C VAL A 148 6.86 17.13 -4.55
N ALA A 149 6.30 17.73 -3.50
CA ALA A 149 4.93 17.46 -3.08
C ALA A 149 3.94 18.46 -3.70
N PHE A 150 2.75 17.98 -4.03
CA PHE A 150 1.61 18.83 -4.35
C PHE A 150 1.19 19.59 -3.09
N GLY A 151 1.07 20.90 -3.18
CA GLY A 151 0.49 21.75 -2.13
C GLY A 151 -1.03 21.77 -2.17
N GLY A 152 -1.64 22.48 -1.21
CA GLY A 152 -3.09 22.66 -1.14
C GLY A 152 -3.86 21.45 -0.61
N ASP A 153 -5.13 21.33 -1.00
CA ASP A 153 -6.00 20.22 -0.59
C ASP A 153 -5.77 18.98 -1.49
N VAL A 154 -4.75 18.22 -1.13
CA VAL A 154 -4.34 17.01 -1.85
C VAL A 154 -5.42 15.93 -1.78
N ILE A 155 -6.16 15.81 -0.68
CA ILE A 155 -7.20 14.79 -0.54
C ILE A 155 -8.31 15.04 -1.55
N ARG A 156 -8.77 16.29 -1.69
CA ARG A 156 -9.75 16.66 -2.70
C ARG A 156 -9.28 16.38 -4.11
N LEU A 157 -8.01 16.67 -4.42
CA LEU A 157 -7.41 16.32 -5.72
C LEU A 157 -7.46 14.80 -5.96
N LEU A 158 -6.96 14.00 -5.03
CA LEU A 158 -6.93 12.53 -5.13
C LEU A 158 -8.32 11.91 -5.28
N GLN A 159 -9.32 12.49 -4.61
CA GLN A 159 -10.72 12.07 -4.73
C GLN A 159 -11.37 12.49 -6.04
N SER A 160 -10.86 13.53 -6.71
CA SER A 160 -11.35 13.98 -8.01
C SER A 160 -10.78 13.24 -9.20
N LEU A 161 -9.69 12.49 -9.01
CA LEU A 161 -9.06 11.72 -10.09
C LEU A 161 -10.05 10.65 -10.61
N PRO A 162 -10.15 10.43 -11.93
CA PRO A 162 -10.98 9.38 -12.50
C PRO A 162 -10.44 7.98 -12.21
N ASP A 163 -11.28 6.96 -12.37
CA ASP A 163 -10.92 5.56 -12.09
C ASP A 163 -9.97 4.96 -13.15
N ALA A 164 -9.88 5.60 -14.31
CA ALA A 164 -8.98 5.25 -15.41
C ALA A 164 -8.56 6.52 -16.18
N GLY A 165 -7.50 6.38 -16.99
CA GLY A 165 -6.94 7.47 -17.79
C GLY A 165 -5.51 7.80 -17.40
N SER A 166 -5.14 9.08 -17.46
CA SER A 166 -3.80 9.55 -17.16
C SER A 166 -3.78 10.83 -16.32
N LEU A 167 -2.72 10.96 -15.52
CA LEU A 167 -2.33 12.20 -14.86
C LEU A 167 -0.98 12.62 -15.46
N SER A 168 -0.96 13.71 -16.21
CA SER A 168 0.28 14.34 -16.66
C SER A 168 0.69 15.39 -15.65
N VAL A 169 1.96 15.40 -15.26
CA VAL A 169 2.55 16.36 -14.34
C VAL A 169 3.75 17.01 -15.01
N HIS A 170 3.79 18.33 -14.97
CA HIS A 170 4.89 19.16 -15.41
C HIS A 170 5.49 19.87 -14.20
N LEU A 171 6.79 19.69 -14.01
CA LEU A 171 7.57 20.30 -12.94
C LEU A 171 8.53 21.32 -13.54
N ALA A 172 8.21 22.59 -13.38
CA ALA A 172 9.09 23.68 -13.81
C ALA A 172 10.02 24.09 -12.67
N HIS A 173 11.32 23.83 -12.82
CA HIS A 173 12.33 24.30 -11.87
C HIS A 173 12.64 25.79 -12.12
N ARG A 174 12.87 26.58 -11.07
CA ARG A 174 13.15 28.03 -11.22
C ARG A 174 14.36 28.36 -12.09
N THR A 175 15.38 27.51 -12.11
CA THR A 175 16.66 27.77 -12.81
C THR A 175 17.13 26.60 -13.68
N GLY A 176 16.24 25.66 -14.00
CA GLY A 176 16.62 24.40 -14.66
C GLY A 176 15.62 23.99 -15.74
N ALA A 177 15.93 22.88 -16.41
CA ALA A 177 15.01 22.26 -17.33
C ALA A 177 13.76 21.79 -16.58
N ALA A 178 12.60 21.93 -17.23
CA ALA A 178 11.39 21.32 -16.73
C ALA A 178 11.44 19.80 -16.91
N VAL A 179 10.72 19.09 -16.05
CA VAL A 179 10.60 17.63 -16.12
C VAL A 179 9.13 17.27 -16.21
N ASP A 180 8.79 16.41 -17.17
CA ASP A 180 7.44 15.96 -17.45
C ASP A 180 7.29 14.48 -17.13
N GLY A 181 6.14 14.10 -16.59
CA GLY A 181 5.80 12.70 -16.36
C GLY A 181 4.30 12.44 -16.48
N THR A 182 3.96 11.39 -17.23
CA THR A 182 2.59 10.90 -17.43
C THR A 182 2.39 9.60 -16.69
N PHE A 183 1.42 9.57 -15.79
CA PHE A 183 1.14 8.43 -14.90
C PHE A 183 -0.20 7.79 -15.27
N SER A 184 -0.26 6.46 -15.27
CA SER A 184 -1.53 5.76 -15.47
C SER A 184 -2.42 5.88 -14.24
N LEU A 185 -3.70 6.16 -14.46
CA LEU A 185 -4.73 6.04 -13.44
C LEU A 185 -5.43 4.68 -13.47
N GLY A 186 -5.03 3.74 -14.35
CA GLY A 186 -5.56 2.37 -14.34
C GLY A 186 -5.26 1.68 -13.01
N GLY A 187 -6.30 1.19 -12.32
CA GLY A 187 -6.20 0.63 -10.96
C GLY A 187 -6.37 1.65 -9.83
N TRP A 188 -6.56 2.95 -10.14
CA TRP A 188 -6.69 3.99 -9.13
C TRP A 188 -7.93 3.85 -8.24
N GLU A 189 -9.05 3.32 -8.74
CA GLU A 189 -10.25 3.09 -7.93
C GLU A 189 -9.97 2.18 -6.71
N ALA A 190 -9.28 1.07 -6.94
CA ALA A 190 -8.92 0.14 -5.89
C ALA A 190 -7.88 0.74 -4.94
N VAL A 191 -6.93 1.53 -5.45
CA VAL A 191 -6.03 2.33 -4.60
C VAL A 191 -6.83 3.31 -3.73
N ARG A 192 -7.74 4.09 -4.33
CA ARG A 192 -8.56 5.09 -3.65
C ARG A 192 -9.35 4.43 -2.51
N THR A 193 -9.99 3.30 -2.77
CA THR A 193 -10.75 2.54 -1.77
C THR A 193 -9.88 2.14 -0.58
N LYS A 194 -8.67 1.61 -0.84
CA LYS A 194 -7.73 1.21 0.23
C LYS A 194 -7.17 2.41 0.98
N MET A 195 -6.90 3.51 0.29
CA MET A 195 -6.38 4.75 0.89
C MET A 195 -7.42 5.45 1.76
N ILE A 196 -8.70 5.48 1.35
CA ILE A 196 -9.79 6.02 2.16
C ILE A 196 -9.84 5.34 3.53
N VAL A 197 -9.75 4.01 3.57
CA VAL A 197 -9.79 3.23 4.81
C VAL A 197 -8.51 3.45 5.63
N ALA A 198 -7.33 3.28 5.02
CA ALA A 198 -6.07 3.34 5.76
C ALA A 198 -5.70 4.74 6.25
N CYS A 199 -6.03 5.77 5.45
CA CYS A 199 -5.71 7.16 5.71
C CYS A 199 -6.86 7.93 6.36
N LYS A 200 -8.03 7.31 6.54
CA LYS A 200 -9.24 7.93 7.09
C LYS A 200 -9.66 9.19 6.34
N TRP A 201 -9.58 9.18 5.01
CA TRP A 201 -10.07 10.32 4.22
C TRP A 201 -11.58 10.46 4.37
N SER A 202 -12.06 11.68 4.63
CA SER A 202 -13.49 11.97 4.62
C SER A 202 -14.04 11.78 3.22
N HIS A 203 -15.13 11.02 3.07
CA HIS A 203 -15.83 10.93 1.78
C HIS A 203 -16.28 12.33 1.34
N PRO A 204 -16.21 12.64 0.03
CA PRO A 204 -16.86 13.85 -0.49
C PRO A 204 -18.32 13.83 -0.03
N ALA A 205 -18.75 14.88 0.67
CA ALA A 205 -20.13 14.97 1.11
C ALA A 205 -21.06 14.83 -0.11
N ALA A 206 -22.00 13.89 -0.07
CA ALA A 206 -23.03 13.80 -1.09
C ALA A 206 -23.76 15.15 -1.16
N LYS A 207 -23.78 15.77 -2.34
CA LYS A 207 -24.51 17.02 -2.55
C LYS A 207 -25.99 16.74 -2.22
N PRO A 208 -26.64 17.50 -1.33
CA PRO A 208 -28.07 17.32 -1.10
C PRO A 208 -28.80 17.63 -2.41
N ASN A 209 -29.60 16.66 -2.88
CA ASN A 209 -30.52 16.88 -3.98
C ASN A 209 -31.56 17.92 -3.51
N GLY A 210 -31.50 19.11 -4.08
CA GLY A 210 -32.52 20.16 -3.90
C GLY A 210 -33.68 19.97 -4.85
#